data_AF-A0A7T7V2G8-F1
#
_entry.id   AF-A0A7T7V2G8-F1
#
_cell.length_a   1.000
_cell.length_b   1.000
_cell.length_c   1.000
_cell.angle_alpha   90.00
_cell.angle_beta   90.00
_cell.angle_gamma   90.00
#
_symmetry.space_group_name_H-M   'P 1'
#
loop_
_entity.id
_entity.type
_entity.pdbx_description
1 polymer ?
#
loop_
_entity_poly.entity_id
_entity_poly.type
_entity_poly.pdbx_seq_one_letter_code
_entity_poly.pdbx_strand_id
1 'polypeptide(L)'
;MLNIEIHSFSYKKGGIPKDNSGNCGGFVFDCRGILNPGRIEEYKQQTGNDIPVQEYLEEKTKIQDFLNSVFSIVSINIDDYLARGFENLQINFGCTGGQHRSVYSAIKTAAFIREKYPQANVILHHDEQPQLN
;
A
#
# COMPACT_ATOMS: atom_id res chain seq x y z
N MET A 1 -17.00 11.73 -7.07
CA MET A 1 -15.71 11.10 -7.45
C MET A 1 -15.18 10.43 -6.22
N LEU A 2 -14.77 9.16 -6.30
CA LEU A 2 -14.22 8.43 -5.15
C LEU A 2 -12.76 8.87 -4.93
N ASN A 3 -12.42 9.33 -3.73
CA ASN A 3 -11.06 9.58 -3.30
C ASN A 3 -10.52 8.34 -2.60
N ILE A 4 -9.38 7.84 -3.06
CA ILE A 4 -8.72 6.66 -2.52
C ILE A 4 -7.37 7.07 -1.96
N GLU A 5 -7.26 7.06 -0.63
CA GLU A 5 -6.00 7.30 0.06
C GLU A 5 -5.30 5.97 0.33
N ILE A 6 -4.05 5.87 -0.10
CA ILE A 6 -3.24 4.66 0.05
C ILE A 6 -2.04 4.99 0.93
N HIS A 7 -1.91 4.31 2.05
CA HIS A 7 -0.82 4.52 2.99
C HIS A 7 0.14 3.34 3.02
N SER A 8 1.43 3.61 3.13
CA SER A 8 2.40 2.69 3.70
C SER A 8 2.79 3.16 5.09
N PHE A 9 2.74 2.26 6.07
CA PHE A 9 3.00 2.61 7.47
C PHE A 9 3.86 1.58 8.22
N SER A 10 4.30 1.96 9.42
CA SER A 10 5.01 1.11 10.37
C SER A 10 4.13 0.70 11.55
N TYR A 11 3.96 -0.61 11.75
CA TYR A 11 3.32 -1.14 12.97
C TYR A 11 4.07 -0.75 14.25
N LYS A 12 5.39 -0.52 14.18
CA LYS A 12 6.21 -0.20 15.36
C LYS A 12 6.23 1.29 15.69
N LYS A 13 6.12 2.17 14.67
CA LYS A 13 6.32 3.61 14.82
C LYS A 13 4.98 4.34 14.87
N GLY A 14 4.35 4.58 13.70
CA GLY A 14 3.10 5.35 13.60
C GLY A 14 1.84 4.56 13.96
N GLY A 15 1.87 3.22 13.83
CA GLY A 15 0.68 2.40 13.95
C GLY A 15 -0.24 2.53 12.73
N ILE A 16 -1.43 1.95 12.79
CA ILE A 16 -2.39 2.01 11.68
C ILE A 16 -2.83 3.47 11.49
N PRO A 17 -2.74 4.04 10.26
CA PRO A 17 -3.14 5.41 10.00
C PRO A 17 -4.63 5.62 10.30
N LYS A 18 -4.97 6.78 10.87
CA LYS A 18 -6.36 7.10 11.21
C LYS A 18 -7.13 7.52 9.97
N ASP A 19 -8.31 6.93 9.79
CA ASP A 19 -9.30 7.42 8.84
C ASP A 19 -10.10 8.55 9.50
N ASN A 20 -10.02 9.75 8.93
CA ASN A 20 -10.79 10.90 9.39
C ASN A 20 -12.06 11.13 8.56
N SER A 21 -12.34 10.27 7.59
CA SER A 21 -13.55 10.33 6.77
C SER A 21 -14.77 9.76 7.52
N GLY A 22 -15.97 10.18 7.12
CA GLY A 22 -17.20 9.89 7.84
C GLY A 22 -17.64 8.43 7.90
N ASN A 23 -17.07 7.54 7.08
CA ASN A 23 -17.42 6.11 7.05
C ASN A 23 -16.50 5.24 7.90
N CYS A 24 -15.48 5.82 8.53
CA CYS A 24 -14.54 5.16 9.45
C CYS A 24 -14.05 3.79 8.98
N GLY A 25 -12.84 3.74 8.45
CA GLY A 25 -12.13 2.50 8.23
C GLY A 25 -11.83 2.23 6.77
N GLY A 26 -10.84 1.38 6.60
CA GLY A 26 -10.30 0.99 5.31
C GLY A 26 -9.58 -0.33 5.44
N PHE A 27 -8.98 -0.78 4.34
CA PHE A 27 -8.19 -1.99 4.39
C PHE A 27 -6.91 -1.78 5.18
N VAL A 28 -6.50 -2.79 5.93
CA VAL A 28 -5.18 -2.86 6.55
C VAL A 28 -4.56 -4.21 6.21
N PHE A 29 -3.57 -4.19 5.34
CA PHE A 29 -2.86 -5.37 4.89
C PHE A 29 -1.51 -5.48 5.60
N ASP A 30 -1.29 -6.58 6.32
CA ASP A 30 -0.02 -6.85 6.99
C ASP A 30 0.99 -7.49 6.05
N CYS A 31 2.00 -6.73 5.64
CA CYS A 31 3.07 -7.19 4.77
C CYS A 31 4.20 -7.93 5.51
N ARG A 32 4.13 -8.08 6.86
CA ARG A 32 5.25 -8.63 7.65
C ARG A 32 5.55 -10.10 7.36
N GLY A 33 4.60 -10.85 6.80
CA GLY A 33 4.77 -12.25 6.39
C GLY A 33 5.66 -12.43 5.16
N ILE A 34 5.83 -11.39 4.33
CA ILE A 34 6.73 -11.44 3.18
C ILE A 34 8.18 -11.31 3.65
N LEU A 35 9.10 -12.05 3.02
CA LEU A 35 10.52 -12.04 3.37
C LEU A 35 11.08 -10.62 3.40
N ASN A 36 11.83 -10.28 4.46
CA ASN A 36 12.18 -8.91 4.79
C ASN A 36 13.53 -8.47 4.15
N PRO A 37 13.55 -7.55 3.17
CA PRO A 37 14.80 -7.06 2.57
C PRO A 37 15.69 -6.36 3.58
N GLY A 38 15.11 -5.68 4.59
CA GLY A 38 15.87 -4.94 5.60
C GLY A 38 16.72 -5.79 6.56
N ARG A 39 16.76 -7.12 6.40
CA ARG A 39 17.73 -8.01 7.08
C ARG A 39 19.03 -8.21 6.28
N ILE A 40 19.09 -7.70 5.06
CA ILE A 40 20.24 -7.80 4.16
C ILE A 40 20.89 -6.41 4.12
N GLU A 41 22.20 -6.36 4.36
CA GLU A 41 22.91 -5.08 4.54
C GLU A 41 22.79 -4.18 3.29
N GLU A 42 22.80 -4.79 2.10
CA GLU A 42 22.62 -4.11 0.80
C GLU A 42 21.33 -3.27 0.72
N TYR A 43 20.21 -3.80 1.22
CA TYR A 43 18.89 -3.17 1.11
C TYR A 43 18.52 -2.31 2.32
N LYS A 44 19.33 -2.33 3.37
CA LYS A 44 18.97 -1.80 4.70
C LYS A 44 18.67 -0.31 4.72
N GLN A 45 19.36 0.49 3.90
CA GLN A 45 19.14 1.94 3.76
C GLN A 45 18.24 2.31 2.59
N GLN A 46 17.86 1.34 1.76
CA GLN A 46 16.97 1.54 0.61
C GLN A 46 15.50 1.46 1.05
N THR A 47 14.59 1.87 0.19
CA THR A 47 13.14 1.86 0.40
C THR A 47 12.46 0.94 -0.61
N GLY A 48 11.17 0.66 -0.40
CA GLY A 48 10.36 -0.08 -1.37
C GLY A 48 10.16 0.62 -2.71
N ASN A 49 10.58 1.88 -2.83
CA ASN A 49 10.58 2.62 -4.09
C ASN A 49 11.85 2.35 -4.92
N ASP A 50 12.95 1.94 -4.28
CA ASP A 50 14.23 1.74 -4.97
C ASP A 50 14.25 0.42 -5.76
N ILE A 51 14.70 0.49 -7.02
CA ILE A 51 14.68 -0.64 -7.96
C ILE A 51 15.27 -1.93 -7.37
N PRO A 52 16.45 -1.94 -6.70
CA PRO A 52 17.01 -3.18 -6.17
C PRO A 52 16.12 -3.85 -5.11
N VAL A 53 15.38 -3.06 -4.32
CA VAL A 53 14.41 -3.59 -3.35
C VAL A 53 13.17 -4.15 -4.08
N GLN A 54 12.70 -3.47 -5.13
CA GLN A 54 11.58 -3.96 -5.93
C GLN A 54 11.90 -5.32 -6.56
N GLU A 55 13.05 -5.43 -7.23
CA GLU A 55 13.52 -6.67 -7.85
C GLU A 55 13.68 -7.79 -6.83
N TYR A 56 14.27 -7.50 -5.67
CA TYR A 56 14.36 -8.49 -4.59
C TYR A 56 12.98 -8.98 -4.13
N LEU A 57 12.03 -8.07 -3.93
CA LEU A 57 10.68 -8.42 -3.52
C LEU A 57 9.98 -9.27 -4.59
N GLU A 58 10.11 -8.90 -5.86
CA GLU A 58 9.47 -9.58 -7.00
C GLU A 58 10.07 -10.96 -7.27
N GLU A 59 11.39 -11.10 -7.23
CA GLU A 59 12.08 -12.32 -7.62
C GLU A 59 12.30 -13.31 -6.46
N LYS A 60 12.50 -12.81 -5.25
CA LYS A 60 12.93 -13.64 -4.10
C LYS A 60 11.80 -13.90 -3.09
N THR A 61 10.60 -13.37 -3.33
CA THR A 61 9.49 -13.45 -2.37
C THR A 61 8.15 -13.74 -3.05
N LYS A 62 7.07 -13.83 -2.26
CA LYS A 62 5.69 -14.02 -2.74
C LYS A 62 4.90 -12.71 -2.80
N ILE A 63 5.57 -11.56 -2.96
CA ILE A 63 4.90 -10.26 -2.93
C ILE A 63 3.86 -10.12 -4.05
N GLN A 64 4.11 -10.71 -5.22
CA GLN A 64 3.20 -10.64 -6.36
C GLN A 64 1.91 -11.44 -6.09
N ASP A 65 2.02 -12.66 -5.58
CA ASP A 65 0.85 -13.47 -5.16
C ASP A 65 -0.01 -12.74 -4.12
N PHE A 66 0.66 -12.11 -3.15
CA PHE A 66 0.01 -11.31 -2.11
C PHE A 66 -0.73 -10.12 -2.72
N LEU A 67 -0.08 -9.34 -3.57
CA LEU A 67 -0.69 -8.16 -4.20
C LEU A 67 -1.83 -8.52 -5.15
N ASN A 68 -1.72 -9.59 -5.92
CA ASN A 68 -2.81 -10.05 -6.78
C ASN A 68 -4.08 -10.40 -5.97
N SER A 69 -3.90 -10.99 -4.79
CA SER A 69 -5.00 -11.25 -3.86
C SER A 69 -5.60 -9.95 -3.31
N VAL A 70 -4.75 -9.00 -2.93
CA VAL A 70 -5.17 -7.67 -2.48
C VAL A 70 -5.96 -6.95 -3.58
N PHE A 71 -5.45 -6.92 -4.81
CA PHE A 71 -6.09 -6.29 -5.97
C PHE A 71 -7.49 -6.85 -6.21
N SER A 72 -7.66 -8.16 -6.06
CA SER A 72 -8.95 -8.82 -6.19
C SER A 72 -9.94 -8.37 -5.11
N ILE A 73 -9.50 -8.30 -3.84
CA ILE A 73 -10.34 -7.88 -2.71
C ILE A 73 -10.73 -6.39 -2.82
N VAL A 74 -9.77 -5.52 -3.09
CA VAL A 74 -10.03 -4.06 -3.16
C VAL A 74 -10.88 -3.71 -4.38
N SER A 75 -10.74 -4.42 -5.50
CA SER A 75 -11.53 -4.17 -6.71
C SER A 75 -13.03 -4.30 -6.46
N ILE A 76 -13.45 -5.39 -5.80
CA ILE A 76 -14.87 -5.63 -5.45
C ILE A 76 -15.45 -4.42 -4.71
N ASN A 77 -14.69 -3.88 -3.77
CA ASN A 77 -15.12 -2.77 -2.95
C ASN A 77 -15.10 -1.44 -3.72
N ILE A 78 -14.07 -1.18 -4.53
CA ILE A 78 -14.00 0.03 -5.35
C ILE A 78 -15.19 0.08 -6.32
N ASP A 79 -15.52 -1.05 -6.96
CA ASP A 79 -16.66 -1.16 -7.88
C ASP A 79 -17.98 -0.79 -7.17
N ASP A 80 -18.22 -1.37 -5.97
CA ASP A 80 -19.42 -1.11 -5.18
C ASP A 80 -19.47 0.32 -4.61
N TYR A 81 -18.33 0.87 -4.18
CA TYR A 81 -18.22 2.24 -3.67
C TYR A 81 -18.58 3.24 -4.76
N LEU A 82 -18.06 3.03 -5.97
CA LEU A 82 -18.37 3.86 -7.14
C LEU A 82 -19.86 3.77 -7.50
N ALA A 83 -20.43 2.56 -7.55
CA ALA A 83 -21.83 2.34 -7.87
C ALA A 83 -22.79 2.99 -6.86
N ARG A 84 -22.41 3.03 -5.58
CA ARG A 84 -23.21 3.58 -4.49
C ARG A 84 -22.92 5.05 -4.17
N GLY A 85 -21.98 5.68 -4.87
CA GLY A 85 -21.65 7.09 -4.69
C GLY A 85 -20.88 7.41 -3.40
N PHE A 86 -20.05 6.49 -2.91
CA PHE A 86 -19.15 6.76 -1.78
C PHE A 86 -18.06 7.76 -2.17
N GLU A 87 -17.66 8.58 -1.21
CA GLU A 87 -16.70 9.66 -1.43
C GLU A 87 -15.26 9.28 -1.10
N ASN A 88 -15.04 8.41 -0.11
CA ASN A 88 -13.71 8.12 0.43
C ASN A 88 -13.51 6.62 0.68
N LEU A 89 -12.29 6.14 0.40
CA LEU A 89 -11.80 4.81 0.74
C LEU A 89 -10.34 4.91 1.14
N GLN A 90 -9.97 4.29 2.26
CA GLN A 90 -8.57 4.19 2.69
C GLN A 90 -8.03 2.76 2.52
N ILE A 91 -6.79 2.63 2.07
CA ILE A 91 -6.09 1.35 1.89
C ILE A 91 -4.71 1.45 2.51
N ASN A 92 -4.42 0.63 3.52
CA ASN A 92 -3.19 0.74 4.30
C ASN A 92 -2.35 -0.53 4.19
N PHE A 93 -1.05 -0.37 3.96
CA PHE A 93 -0.06 -1.44 3.96
C PHE A 93 0.92 -1.25 5.11
N GLY A 94 0.98 -2.23 6.01
CA GLY A 94 1.82 -2.16 7.20
C GLY A 94 3.02 -3.09 7.11
N CYS A 95 4.21 -2.60 7.46
CA CYS A 95 5.35 -3.47 7.79
C CYS A 95 5.97 -3.07 9.13
N THR A 96 7.04 -3.73 9.57
CA THR A 96 7.63 -3.45 10.89
C THR A 96 8.23 -2.04 10.99
N GLY A 97 8.81 -1.53 9.90
CA GLY A 97 9.58 -0.27 9.91
C GLY A 97 9.03 0.85 9.04
N GLY A 98 8.05 0.56 8.18
CA GLY A 98 7.47 1.52 7.23
C GLY A 98 8.38 1.86 6.04
N GLN A 99 9.29 0.96 5.63
CA GLN A 99 10.37 1.32 4.70
C GLN A 99 10.38 0.51 3.39
N HIS A 100 10.22 -0.82 3.44
CA HIS A 100 10.38 -1.70 2.27
C HIS A 100 9.05 -2.24 1.75
N ARG A 101 8.55 -3.30 2.39
CA ARG A 101 7.40 -4.09 1.91
C ARG A 101 6.11 -3.28 1.83
N SER A 102 5.84 -2.43 2.83
CA SER A 102 4.65 -1.57 2.83
C SER A 102 4.73 -0.50 1.74
N VAL A 103 5.89 0.16 1.59
CA VAL A 103 6.12 1.20 0.58
C VAL A 103 5.91 0.63 -0.83
N TYR A 104 6.56 -0.49 -1.14
CA TYR A 104 6.40 -1.19 -2.41
C TYR A 104 4.92 -1.55 -2.68
N SER A 105 4.24 -2.14 -1.68
CA SER A 105 2.85 -2.56 -1.82
C SER A 105 1.91 -1.38 -2.09
N ALA A 106 2.11 -0.27 -1.40
CA ALA A 106 1.33 0.95 -1.60
C ALA A 106 1.53 1.53 -3.00
N ILE A 107 2.78 1.61 -3.48
CA ILE A 107 3.11 2.10 -4.83
C ILE A 107 2.44 1.24 -5.91
N LYS A 108 2.59 -0.09 -5.85
CA LYS A 108 2.02 -0.99 -6.86
C LYS A 108 0.50 -0.99 -6.83
N THR A 109 -0.11 -0.88 -5.65
CA THR A 109 -1.57 -0.76 -5.52
C THR A 109 -2.08 0.56 -6.08
N ALA A 110 -1.39 1.67 -5.85
CA ALA A 110 -1.73 2.95 -6.44
C ALA A 110 -1.68 2.91 -7.97
N ALA A 111 -0.63 2.31 -8.53
CA ALA A 111 -0.49 2.14 -9.98
C ALA A 111 -1.65 1.29 -10.56
N PHE A 112 -1.93 0.14 -9.95
CA PHE A 112 -3.05 -0.72 -10.35
C PHE A 112 -4.39 0.01 -10.34
N ILE A 113 -4.69 0.76 -9.27
CA ILE A 113 -5.96 1.48 -9.15
C ILE A 113 -6.05 2.62 -10.17
N ARG A 114 -4.97 3.39 -10.39
CA ARG A 114 -4.95 4.46 -11.40
C ARG A 114 -5.19 3.94 -12.81
N GLU A 115 -4.66 2.76 -13.13
CA GLU A 115 -4.87 2.12 -14.44
C GLU A 115 -6.30 1.60 -14.60
N LYS A 116 -6.80 0.86 -13.61
CA LYS A 116 -8.12 0.21 -13.69
C LYS A 116 -9.30 1.16 -13.46
N TYR A 117 -9.10 2.19 -12.64
CA TYR A 117 -10.13 3.12 -12.17
C TYR A 117 -9.74 4.58 -12.44
N PRO A 118 -9.61 5.01 -13.71
CA PRO A 118 -9.17 6.36 -14.06
C PRO A 118 -10.12 7.47 -13.58
N GLN A 119 -11.37 7.13 -13.21
CA GLN A 119 -12.35 8.03 -12.64
C GLN A 119 -12.20 8.26 -11.12
N ALA A 120 -11.35 7.49 -10.44
CA ALA A 120 -11.06 7.67 -9.02
C ALA A 120 -9.84 8.58 -8.82
N ASN A 121 -9.87 9.40 -7.78
CA ASN A 121 -8.72 10.20 -7.37
C ASN A 121 -7.86 9.39 -6.40
N VAL A 122 -6.59 9.14 -6.73
CA VAL A 122 -5.70 8.27 -5.93
C VAL A 122 -4.55 9.08 -5.34
N ILE A 123 -4.50 9.12 -4.01
CA ILE A 123 -3.48 9.83 -3.22
C ILE A 123 -2.62 8.79 -2.50
N LEU A 124 -1.30 8.94 -2.58
CA LEU A 124 -0.34 8.02 -1.98
C LEU A 124 0.38 8.72 -0.83
N HIS A 125 0.49 8.02 0.30
CA HIS A 125 1.15 8.50 1.51
C HIS A 125 2.12 7.45 2.05
N HIS A 126 3.33 7.91 2.37
CA HIS A 126 4.39 7.13 2.96
C HIS A 126 4.76 7.71 4.33
N ASP A 127 4.06 7.24 5.36
CA ASP A 127 4.06 7.85 6.71
C ASP A 127 5.47 7.91 7.34
N GLU A 128 6.31 6.91 7.10
CA GLU A 128 7.71 6.90 7.55
C GLU A 128 8.73 7.27 6.47
N GLN A 129 8.31 7.53 5.22
CA GLN A 129 9.18 7.95 4.11
C GLN A 129 8.60 9.20 3.42
N PRO A 130 8.44 10.33 4.14
CA PRO A 130 7.72 11.50 3.63
C PRO A 130 8.35 12.13 2.38
N GLN A 131 9.62 11.86 2.11
CA GLN A 131 10.32 12.28 0.89
C GLN A 131 9.79 11.62 -0.40
N LEU A 132 8.92 10.61 -0.29
CA LEU A 132 8.33 9.86 -1.42
C LEU A 132 6.90 10.29 -1.77
N ASN A 133 6.32 11.25 -1.03
CA ASN A 133 4.93 11.70 -1.22
C ASN A 133 4.77 12.67 -2.39
#